data_AF-A0A1U7RVM0-F1
#
_entry.id   AF-A0A1U7RVM0-F1
#
_cell.length_a   1.000
_cell.length_b   1.000
_cell.length_c   1.000
_cell.angle_alpha   90.00
_cell.angle_beta   90.00
_cell.angle_gamma   90.00
#
_symmetry.space_group_name_H-M   'P 1'
#
loop_
_entity.id
_entity.type
_entity.pdbx_description
1 polymer ?
#
loop_
_entity_poly.entity_id
_entity_poly.type
_entity_poly.pdbx_seq_one_letter_code
_entity_poly.pdbx_strand_id
1 'polypeptide(L)'
;MRNLINMSLYAFNKSYDYQSVCDPEEEPKQGAGLRSAYVPTIADILHLGWWASAAAWSILQQLFLSLTFPRFLEAVDMDDDDLTAALSKQSCITEQTQYFFENDDKSFMGIVDCINCSRLYHAEKISNTNLVFIISDSQFLCRSCDPKPLMQAEKPDEGPNPCEMVKQPRYRKGPEVCFDQAEQEDSTDCGGVSGLNPSLWSMIGIQFFLLWLLSGSRHCQL
;
A
#
# COMPACT_ATOMS: atom_id res chain seq x y z
N MET A 1 -16.20 -27.14 -20.26
CA MET A 1 -14.93 -26.89 -19.55
C MET A 1 -14.79 -27.68 -18.25
N ARG A 2 -15.64 -27.50 -17.22
CA ARG A 2 -15.51 -28.26 -15.93
C ARG A 2 -15.41 -29.78 -16.09
N ASN A 3 -16.28 -30.38 -16.90
CA ASN A 3 -16.23 -31.82 -17.14
C ASN A 3 -14.97 -32.30 -17.88
N LEU A 4 -14.33 -31.44 -18.68
CA LEU A 4 -13.04 -31.77 -19.31
C LEU A 4 -11.91 -31.87 -18.28
N ILE A 5 -12.02 -31.15 -17.16
CA ILE A 5 -11.09 -31.26 -16.03
C ILE A 5 -11.37 -32.55 -15.25
N ASN A 6 -12.65 -32.85 -14.98
CA ASN A 6 -13.04 -34.09 -14.29
C ASN A 6 -12.62 -35.35 -15.07
N MET A 7 -12.65 -35.29 -16.40
CA MET A 7 -12.17 -36.38 -17.27
C MET A 7 -10.66 -36.34 -17.54
N SER A 8 -9.87 -35.57 -16.77
CA SER A 8 -8.40 -35.49 -16.85
C SER A 8 -7.86 -35.11 -18.24
N LEU A 9 -8.65 -34.42 -19.07
CA LEU A 9 -8.16 -33.86 -20.33
C LEU A 9 -7.32 -32.61 -20.06
N TYR A 10 -7.80 -31.76 -19.16
CA TYR A 10 -7.08 -30.58 -18.65
C TYR A 10 -6.84 -30.73 -17.15
N ALA A 11 -5.63 -30.45 -16.70
CA ALA A 11 -5.33 -30.14 -15.31
C ALA A 11 -5.12 -28.63 -15.14
N PHE A 12 -5.11 -28.18 -13.89
CA PHE A 12 -4.79 -26.79 -13.57
C PHE A 12 -3.94 -26.70 -12.32
N ASN A 13 -3.06 -25.70 -12.32
CA ASN A 13 -2.32 -25.28 -11.13
C ASN A 13 -2.69 -23.84 -10.79
N LYS A 14 -2.82 -23.59 -9.49
CA LYS A 14 -3.02 -22.27 -8.92
C LYS A 14 -1.70 -21.79 -8.32
N SER A 15 -1.29 -20.59 -8.68
CA SER A 15 -0.10 -19.92 -8.15
C SER A 15 -0.46 -18.55 -7.63
N TYR A 16 0.30 -18.07 -6.66
CA TYR A 16 0.12 -16.74 -6.09
C TYR A 16 1.22 -15.81 -6.60
N ASP A 17 0.82 -14.68 -7.17
CA ASP A 17 1.71 -13.56 -7.45
C ASP A 17 1.63 -12.55 -6.30
N TYR A 18 2.77 -12.33 -5.63
CA TYR A 18 2.89 -11.43 -4.49
C TYR A 18 3.30 -10.01 -4.88
N GLN A 19 3.57 -9.75 -6.16
CA GLN A 19 4.05 -8.46 -6.68
C GLN A 19 3.07 -7.82 -7.67
N SER A 20 1.80 -8.25 -7.66
CA SER A 20 0.74 -7.67 -8.49
C SER A 20 0.17 -6.37 -7.91
N VAL A 21 -0.57 -5.64 -8.74
CA VAL A 21 -1.16 -4.34 -8.42
C VAL A 21 -2.67 -4.42 -8.61
N CYS A 22 -3.43 -4.10 -7.56
CA CYS A 22 -4.90 -4.12 -7.56
C CYS A 22 -5.47 -2.76 -7.20
N ASP A 23 -6.71 -2.54 -7.61
CA ASP A 23 -7.49 -1.42 -7.10
C ASP A 23 -7.82 -1.66 -5.62
N PRO A 24 -7.73 -0.64 -4.76
CA PRO A 24 -7.95 -0.77 -3.34
C PRO A 24 -9.43 -1.05 -3.09
N GLU A 25 -9.73 -2.03 -2.25
CA GLU A 25 -11.08 -2.20 -1.76
C GLU A 25 -11.43 -1.02 -0.84
N GLU A 26 -12.69 -0.57 -0.87
CA GLU A 26 -13.23 0.45 0.04
C GLU A 26 -13.40 -0.10 1.47
N GLU A 27 -12.34 -0.67 2.01
CA GLU A 27 -12.25 -1.02 3.42
C GLU A 27 -12.01 0.28 4.20
N PRO A 28 -12.82 0.61 5.21
CA PRO A 28 -12.58 1.78 6.03
C PRO A 28 -11.25 1.56 6.77
N LYS A 29 -10.18 2.18 6.26
CA LYS A 29 -8.89 2.22 6.94
C LYS A 29 -9.16 2.77 8.35
N GLN A 30 -9.14 1.89 9.34
CA GLN A 30 -9.21 2.28 10.75
C GLN A 30 -7.91 3.01 11.05
N GLY A 31 -7.87 4.30 10.73
CA GLY A 31 -6.77 5.17 11.04
C GLY A 31 -6.58 5.16 12.55
N ALA A 32 -5.37 4.80 13.00
CA ALA A 32 -4.97 5.09 14.36
C ALA A 32 -5.04 6.61 14.52
N GLY A 33 -6.09 7.08 15.20
CA GLY A 33 -6.28 8.50 15.49
C GLY A 33 -5.03 9.08 16.17
N LEU A 34 -4.76 10.36 15.89
CA LEU A 34 -3.64 11.11 16.47
C LEU A 34 -3.54 10.81 17.98
N ARG A 35 -2.46 10.14 18.41
CA ARG A 35 -2.30 9.67 19.79
C ARG A 35 -2.02 10.79 20.81
N SER A 36 -1.97 12.04 20.38
CA SER A 36 -1.93 13.20 21.27
C SER A 36 -2.29 14.46 20.49
N ALA A 37 -3.28 15.22 20.97
CA ALA A 37 -3.54 16.57 20.49
C ALA A 37 -2.57 17.53 21.19
N TYR A 38 -1.73 18.22 20.41
CA TYR A 38 -0.90 19.31 20.90
C TYR A 38 -1.79 20.49 21.28
N VAL A 39 -1.78 20.89 22.56
CA VAL A 39 -2.48 22.10 23.02
C VAL A 39 -1.55 23.29 22.80
N PRO A 40 -1.87 24.22 21.88
CA PRO A 40 -0.99 25.34 21.58
C PRO A 40 -0.79 26.19 22.83
N THR A 41 0.46 26.52 23.10
CA THR A 41 0.85 27.39 24.20
C THR A 41 0.68 28.86 23.81
N ILE A 42 0.71 29.77 24.79
CA ILE A 42 0.57 31.22 24.54
C ILE A 42 1.67 31.73 23.59
N ALA A 43 2.84 31.08 23.56
CA ALA A 43 3.92 31.37 22.62
C ALA A 43 3.51 31.07 21.16
N ASP A 44 2.80 29.96 20.91
CA ASP A 44 2.32 29.58 19.58
C ASP A 44 1.25 30.55 19.04
N ILE A 45 0.41 31.07 19.95
CA ILE A 45 -0.61 32.09 19.64
C ILE A 45 0.05 33.43 19.27
N LEU A 46 1.14 33.80 19.96
CA LEU A 46 1.90 35.01 19.65
C LEU A 46 2.64 34.87 18.31
N HIS A 47 3.11 33.68 17.96
CA HIS A 47 3.66 33.41 16.64
C HIS A 47 2.59 33.56 15.53
N LEU A 48 1.36 33.07 15.74
CA LEU A 48 0.27 33.22 14.76
C LEU A 48 0.01 34.68 14.39
N GLY A 49 0.12 35.62 15.33
CA GLY A 49 -0.01 37.05 15.04
C GLY A 49 1.08 37.58 14.10
N TRP A 50 2.32 37.12 14.29
CA TRP A 50 3.44 37.48 13.41
C TRP A 50 3.31 36.83 12.02
N TRP A 51 2.96 35.53 11.95
CA TRP A 51 2.70 34.83 10.69
C TRP A 51 1.52 35.42 9.93
N ALA A 52 0.43 35.79 10.61
CA ALA A 52 -0.72 36.45 10.00
C ALA A 52 -0.35 37.84 9.46
N SER A 53 0.49 38.58 10.18
CA SER A 53 1.00 39.88 9.74
C SER A 53 1.90 39.73 8.51
N ALA A 54 2.81 38.75 8.51
CA ALA A 54 3.67 38.43 7.38
C ALA A 54 2.86 37.97 6.16
N ALA A 55 1.84 37.14 6.36
CA ALA A 55 0.95 36.68 5.30
C ALA A 55 0.11 37.83 4.71
N ALA A 56 -0.45 38.71 5.55
CA ALA A 56 -1.18 39.89 5.10
C ALA A 56 -0.29 40.82 4.25
N TRP A 57 0.97 41.02 4.66
CA TRP A 57 1.95 41.78 3.88
C TRP A 57 2.31 41.10 2.56
N SER A 58 2.43 39.78 2.54
CA SER A 58 2.67 39.01 1.30
C SER A 58 1.49 39.14 0.32
N ILE A 59 0.26 39.00 0.80
CA ILE A 59 -0.95 39.12 -0.03
C ILE A 59 -1.09 40.54 -0.59
N LEU A 60 -0.81 41.57 0.22
CA LEU A 60 -0.82 42.96 -0.22
C LEU A 60 0.23 43.19 -1.33
N GLN A 61 1.43 42.66 -1.17
CA GLN A 61 2.49 42.74 -2.19
C GLN A 61 2.07 42.02 -3.48
N GLN A 62 1.45 40.84 -3.39
CA GLN A 62 0.94 40.11 -4.54
C GLN A 62 -0.22 40.82 -5.24
N LEU A 63 -1.08 41.52 -4.49
CA LEU A 63 -2.13 42.38 -5.04
C LEU A 63 -1.54 43.53 -5.85
N PHE A 64 -0.52 44.22 -5.32
CA PHE A 64 0.15 45.30 -6.05
C PHE A 64 0.91 44.81 -7.29
N LEU A 65 1.55 43.63 -7.21
CA LEU A 65 2.20 42.98 -8.36
C LEU A 65 1.19 42.55 -9.43
N SER A 66 0.04 42.00 -9.03
CA SER A 66 -1.04 41.59 -9.93
C SER A 66 -1.68 42.79 -10.64
N LEU A 67 -1.85 43.91 -9.93
CA LEU A 67 -2.44 45.14 -10.48
C LEU A 67 -1.49 45.88 -11.43
N THR A 68 -0.17 45.73 -11.24
CA THR A 68 0.86 46.32 -12.12
C THR A 68 1.23 45.41 -13.29
N PHE A 69 1.05 44.08 -13.16
CA PHE A 69 1.36 43.09 -14.19
C PHE A 69 0.26 42.03 -14.33
N PRO A 70 -0.84 42.32 -15.06
CA PRO A 70 -2.04 41.48 -15.11
C PRO A 70 -1.88 40.14 -15.86
N ARG A 71 -0.70 39.81 -16.38
CA ARG A 71 -0.43 38.59 -17.17
C ARG A 71 0.62 37.64 -16.58
N PHE A 72 1.17 37.93 -15.40
CA PHE A 72 2.26 37.12 -14.82
C PHE A 72 1.79 35.98 -13.91
N LEU A 73 0.52 35.98 -13.48
CA LEU A 73 -0.04 35.00 -12.55
C LEU A 73 -1.21 34.23 -13.18
N GLU A 74 -1.05 33.78 -14.42
CA GLU A 74 -1.94 32.76 -14.98
C GLU A 74 -1.58 31.43 -14.33
N ALA A 75 -2.30 31.09 -13.26
CA ALA A 75 -2.18 29.79 -12.62
C ALA A 75 -2.70 28.74 -13.59
N VAL A 76 -1.82 27.83 -14.01
CA VAL A 76 -2.20 26.62 -14.72
C VAL A 76 -2.97 25.77 -13.72
N ASP A 77 -4.28 25.63 -13.91
CA ASP A 77 -5.07 24.58 -13.27
C ASP A 77 -4.46 23.25 -13.71
N MET A 78 -3.76 22.58 -12.79
CA MET A 78 -3.35 21.21 -13.01
C MET A 78 -4.58 20.36 -12.70
N ASP A 79 -5.10 19.66 -13.70
CA ASP A 79 -6.17 18.68 -13.52
C ASP A 79 -5.71 17.62 -12.49
N ASP A 80 -6.22 17.72 -11.26
CA ASP A 80 -5.92 16.84 -10.12
C ASP A 80 -6.37 15.38 -10.33
N ASP A 81 -7.09 15.10 -11.42
CA ASP A 81 -7.66 13.80 -11.73
C ASP A 81 -6.60 12.75 -12.15
N ASP A 82 -5.45 13.16 -12.72
CA ASP A 82 -4.43 12.21 -13.17
C ASP A 82 -3.47 11.77 -12.04
N LEU A 83 -3.30 12.61 -11.00
CA LEU A 83 -2.43 12.29 -9.86
C LEU A 83 -3.09 11.34 -8.86
N THR A 84 -4.42 11.39 -8.74
CA THR A 84 -5.18 10.49 -7.85
C THR A 84 -5.28 9.07 -8.40
N ALA A 85 -5.30 8.90 -9.73
CA ALA A 85 -5.32 7.58 -10.38
C ALA A 85 -4.00 6.80 -10.24
N ALA A 86 -2.86 7.50 -10.19
CA ALA A 86 -1.55 6.87 -9.95
C ALA A 86 -1.31 6.50 -8.47
N LEU A 87 -2.01 7.17 -7.54
CA LEU A 87 -1.92 6.92 -6.10
C LEU A 87 -2.97 5.94 -5.56
N SER A 88 -3.94 5.52 -6.37
CA SER A 88 -5.01 4.64 -5.91
C SER A 88 -4.58 3.18 -5.82
N LYS A 89 -3.70 2.70 -6.71
CA LYS A 89 -3.41 1.27 -6.80
C LYS A 89 -2.44 0.79 -5.71
N GLN A 90 -2.77 -0.34 -5.08
CA GLN A 90 -2.00 -0.93 -3.99
C GLN A 90 -1.40 -2.28 -4.41
N SER A 91 -0.23 -2.62 -3.85
CA SER A 91 0.33 -3.96 -3.99
C SER A 91 -0.60 -4.99 -3.35
N CYS A 92 -0.98 -6.01 -4.10
CA CYS A 92 -1.91 -7.05 -3.69
C CYS A 92 -1.36 -8.42 -4.08
N ILE A 93 -1.90 -9.46 -3.45
CA ILE A 93 -1.67 -10.83 -3.86
C ILE A 93 -2.78 -11.20 -4.86
N THR A 94 -2.39 -11.78 -5.99
CA THR A 94 -3.34 -12.32 -6.96
C THR A 94 -3.16 -13.82 -7.14
N GLU A 95 -4.27 -14.54 -7.21
CA GLU A 95 -4.32 -15.95 -7.59
C GLU A 95 -4.37 -16.04 -9.12
N GLN A 96 -3.42 -16.77 -9.69
CA GLN A 96 -3.32 -17.07 -11.11
C GLN A 96 -3.61 -18.56 -11.34
N THR A 97 -4.52 -18.87 -12.25
CA THR A 97 -4.81 -20.26 -12.64
C THR A 97 -4.30 -20.53 -14.04
N GLN A 98 -3.49 -21.57 -14.20
CA GLN A 98 -2.98 -22.03 -15.50
C GLN A 98 -3.51 -23.42 -15.81
N TYR A 99 -3.97 -23.63 -17.04
CA TYR A 99 -4.48 -24.90 -17.54
C TYR A 99 -3.46 -25.56 -18.46
N PHE A 100 -3.27 -26.87 -18.33
CA PHE A 100 -2.37 -27.68 -19.15
C PHE A 100 -2.94 -29.08 -19.39
N PHE A 101 -2.39 -29.82 -20.33
CA PHE A 101 -2.80 -31.21 -20.58
C PHE A 101 -2.19 -32.14 -19.53
N GLU A 102 -3.03 -32.94 -18.88
CA GLU A 102 -2.59 -33.89 -17.85
C GLU A 102 -2.19 -35.24 -18.46
N ASN A 103 -3.10 -35.83 -19.24
CA ASN A 103 -2.90 -37.13 -19.88
C ASN A 103 -2.41 -37.02 -21.32
N ASP A 104 -1.75 -38.06 -21.82
CA ASP A 104 -1.29 -38.17 -23.22
C ASP A 104 -2.31 -38.83 -24.16
N ASP A 105 -3.47 -39.24 -23.63
CA ASP A 105 -4.54 -39.84 -24.42
C ASP A 105 -4.99 -38.89 -25.54
N LYS A 106 -5.28 -39.47 -26.71
CA LYS A 106 -5.64 -38.72 -27.92
C LYS A 106 -7.12 -38.37 -27.98
N SER A 107 -7.98 -39.29 -27.54
CA SER A 107 -9.44 -39.18 -27.69
C SER A 107 -10.13 -39.26 -26.35
N PHE A 108 -11.03 -38.33 -26.09
CA PHE A 108 -11.86 -38.28 -24.91
C PHE A 108 -13.33 -38.15 -25.33
N MET A 109 -14.20 -38.92 -24.69
CA MET A 109 -15.64 -38.88 -24.97
C MET A 109 -16.39 -38.95 -23.65
N GLY A 110 -17.41 -38.12 -23.49
CA GLY A 110 -18.18 -38.10 -22.27
C GLY A 110 -19.54 -37.44 -22.41
N ILE A 111 -20.34 -37.56 -21.37
CA ILE A 111 -21.66 -36.93 -21.27
C ILE A 111 -21.60 -35.90 -20.15
N VAL A 112 -22.09 -34.70 -20.43
CA VAL A 112 -22.29 -33.63 -19.45
C VAL A 112 -23.74 -33.67 -19.01
N ASP A 113 -23.98 -34.23 -17.83
CA ASP A 113 -25.31 -34.25 -17.23
C ASP A 113 -25.58 -32.92 -16.50
N CYS A 114 -26.59 -32.21 -16.96
CA CYS A 114 -27.18 -31.06 -16.29
C CYS A 114 -28.50 -31.50 -15.62
N ILE A 115 -29.13 -30.64 -14.83
CA ILE A 115 -30.31 -31.01 -14.01
C ILE A 115 -31.44 -31.63 -14.85
N ASN A 116 -31.75 -31.06 -16.02
CA ASN A 116 -32.91 -31.45 -16.85
C ASN A 116 -32.53 -31.92 -18.27
N CYS A 117 -31.24 -32.02 -18.58
CA CYS A 117 -30.77 -32.34 -19.92
C CYS A 117 -29.33 -32.83 -19.88
N SER A 118 -28.97 -33.69 -20.81
CA SER A 118 -27.59 -34.17 -21.00
C SER A 118 -27.04 -33.64 -22.32
N ARG A 119 -25.72 -33.50 -22.41
CA ARG A 119 -25.01 -33.10 -23.62
C ARG A 119 -23.84 -34.03 -23.86
N LEU A 120 -23.81 -34.68 -25.02
CA LEU A 120 -22.66 -35.48 -25.42
C LEU A 120 -21.54 -34.55 -25.91
N TYR A 121 -20.30 -34.93 -25.63
CA TYR A 121 -19.14 -34.30 -26.23
C TYR A 121 -18.10 -35.34 -26.64
N HIS A 122 -17.35 -34.98 -27.67
CA HIS A 122 -16.21 -35.72 -28.17
C HIS A 122 -15.05 -34.74 -28.36
N ALA A 123 -13.90 -35.06 -27.80
CA ALA A 123 -12.70 -34.23 -27.86
C ALA A 123 -11.52 -35.06 -28.36
N GLU A 124 -10.83 -34.56 -29.38
CA GLU A 124 -9.67 -35.23 -29.96
C GLU A 124 -8.49 -34.26 -30.07
N LYS A 125 -7.32 -34.70 -29.60
CA LYS A 125 -6.08 -33.94 -29.70
C LYS A 125 -5.49 -34.09 -31.10
N ILE A 126 -5.19 -32.98 -31.75
CA ILE A 126 -4.60 -32.99 -33.09
C ILE A 126 -3.12 -33.32 -32.97
N SER A 127 -2.70 -34.38 -33.65
CA SER A 127 -1.31 -34.85 -33.65
C SER A 127 -0.32 -33.75 -34.04
N ASN A 128 0.82 -33.69 -33.33
CA ASN A 128 1.90 -32.71 -33.55
C ASN A 128 1.52 -31.25 -33.30
N THR A 129 0.45 -30.99 -32.53
CA THR A 129 0.05 -29.63 -32.13
C THR A 129 -0.42 -29.60 -30.66
N ASN A 130 -0.55 -28.41 -30.09
CA ASN A 130 -1.19 -28.18 -28.79
C ASN A 130 -2.71 -27.95 -28.90
N LEU A 131 -3.32 -28.24 -30.05
CA LEU A 131 -4.72 -27.98 -30.32
C LEU A 131 -5.58 -29.21 -29.97
N VAL A 132 -6.75 -28.92 -29.41
CA VAL A 132 -7.80 -29.92 -29.17
C VAL A 132 -9.03 -29.53 -29.96
N PHE A 133 -9.54 -30.46 -30.74
CA PHE A 133 -10.80 -30.30 -31.44
C PHE A 133 -11.92 -30.89 -30.60
N ILE A 134 -12.91 -30.06 -30.25
CA ILE A 134 -14.02 -30.46 -29.37
C ILE A 134 -15.33 -30.25 -30.12
N ILE A 135 -16.11 -31.32 -30.22
CA ILE A 135 -17.48 -31.31 -30.73
C ILE A 135 -18.40 -31.57 -29.55
N SER A 136 -19.44 -30.77 -29.41
CA SER A 136 -20.46 -30.96 -28.39
C SER A 136 -21.84 -30.63 -28.94
N ASP A 137 -22.88 -31.24 -28.39
CA ASP A 137 -24.26 -30.87 -28.68
C ASP A 137 -24.49 -29.37 -28.45
N SER A 138 -25.40 -28.76 -29.23
CA SER A 138 -25.66 -27.31 -29.16
C SER A 138 -26.10 -26.87 -27.76
N GLN A 139 -25.61 -25.71 -27.32
CA GLN A 139 -25.99 -25.12 -26.03
C GLN A 139 -27.47 -24.75 -25.98
N PHE A 140 -28.07 -24.48 -27.14
CA PHE A 140 -29.48 -24.14 -27.21
C PHE A 140 -30.39 -25.29 -26.75
N LEU A 141 -29.95 -26.54 -26.93
CA LEU A 141 -30.71 -27.73 -26.54
C LEU A 141 -30.76 -27.93 -25.02
N CYS A 142 -29.81 -27.34 -24.29
CA CYS A 142 -29.68 -27.52 -22.85
C CYS A 142 -29.05 -26.28 -22.20
N ARG A 143 -29.92 -25.35 -21.77
CA ARG A 143 -29.55 -24.04 -21.18
C ARG A 143 -29.31 -24.08 -19.67
N SER A 144 -29.84 -25.09 -18.99
CA SER A 144 -29.91 -25.18 -17.52
C SER A 144 -28.65 -25.80 -16.90
N CYS A 145 -27.49 -25.63 -17.54
CA CYS A 145 -26.23 -26.16 -17.03
C CYS A 145 -25.54 -25.13 -16.13
N ASP A 146 -24.76 -25.65 -15.18
CA ASP A 146 -24.13 -24.94 -14.06
C ASP A 146 -23.58 -23.54 -14.47
N PRO A 147 -24.08 -22.43 -13.88
CA PRO A 147 -23.94 -21.10 -14.47
C PRO A 147 -22.61 -20.41 -14.20
N LYS A 148 -21.80 -20.92 -13.26
CA LYS A 148 -20.61 -20.19 -12.80
C LYS A 148 -19.47 -20.35 -13.83
N PRO A 149 -19.08 -19.28 -14.53
CA PRO A 149 -18.02 -19.35 -15.53
C PRO A 149 -16.71 -19.74 -14.86
N LEU A 150 -15.93 -20.59 -15.55
CA LEU A 150 -14.53 -20.78 -15.21
C LEU A 150 -13.76 -19.60 -15.80
N MET A 151 -13.25 -18.73 -14.94
CA MET A 151 -12.45 -17.58 -15.35
C MET A 151 -10.97 -17.93 -15.24
N GLN A 152 -10.24 -17.70 -16.32
CA GLN A 152 -8.78 -17.72 -16.33
C GLN A 152 -8.32 -16.27 -16.35
N ALA A 153 -8.12 -15.70 -15.17
CA ALA A 153 -7.64 -14.33 -14.98
C ALA A 153 -6.94 -14.25 -13.63
N GLU A 154 -6.10 -13.23 -13.46
CA GLU A 154 -5.55 -12.85 -12.17
C GLU A 154 -6.70 -12.34 -11.30
N LYS A 155 -6.91 -12.99 -10.16
CA LYS A 155 -7.96 -12.59 -9.23
C LYS A 155 -7.32 -12.16 -7.91
N PRO A 156 -7.70 -11.01 -7.34
CA PRO A 156 -7.28 -10.64 -6.00
C PRO A 156 -7.68 -11.74 -4.99
N ASP A 157 -6.74 -12.15 -4.14
CA ASP A 157 -6.95 -13.15 -3.10
C ASP A 157 -6.06 -12.83 -1.89
N GLU A 158 -6.47 -13.23 -0.69
CA GLU A 158 -5.68 -12.99 0.53
C GLU A 158 -4.44 -13.90 0.65
N GLY A 159 -4.30 -14.86 -0.26
CA GLY A 159 -3.21 -15.81 -0.29
C GLY A 159 -3.40 -16.99 0.66
N PRO A 160 -2.38 -17.86 0.79
CA PRO A 160 -2.45 -19.00 1.70
C PRO A 160 -2.45 -18.54 3.16
N ASN A 161 -3.24 -19.23 3.99
CA ASN A 161 -3.40 -18.87 5.40
C ASN A 161 -2.04 -18.91 6.14
N PRO A 162 -1.55 -17.77 6.66
CA PRO A 162 -0.24 -17.71 7.31
C PRO A 162 -0.17 -18.57 8.58
N CYS A 163 -1.29 -18.73 9.28
CA CYS A 163 -1.39 -19.54 10.50
C CYS A 163 -1.23 -21.05 10.23
N GLU A 164 -1.53 -21.50 9.02
CA GLU A 164 -1.29 -22.88 8.61
C GLU A 164 0.14 -23.07 8.11
N MET A 165 0.66 -22.11 7.34
CA MET A 165 2.03 -22.17 6.81
C MET A 165 3.09 -22.22 7.92
N VAL A 166 2.88 -21.50 9.02
CA VAL A 166 3.86 -21.48 10.14
C VAL A 166 3.94 -22.80 10.89
N LYS A 167 2.93 -23.67 10.80
CA LYS A 167 2.97 -25.01 11.41
C LYS A 167 3.98 -25.93 10.70
N GLN A 168 4.19 -25.71 9.40
CA GLN A 168 5.17 -26.42 8.59
C GLN A 168 5.99 -25.42 7.77
N PRO A 169 6.90 -24.68 8.44
CA PRO A 169 7.65 -23.62 7.79
C PRO A 169 8.63 -24.22 6.78
N ARG A 170 8.92 -23.44 5.74
CA ARG A 170 9.95 -23.81 4.76
C ARG A 170 11.33 -23.84 5.42
N TYR A 171 12.20 -24.68 4.90
CA TYR A 171 13.59 -24.74 5.33
C TYR A 171 14.26 -23.37 5.19
N ARG A 172 14.91 -22.91 6.26
CA ARG A 172 15.76 -21.72 6.28
C ARG A 172 17.02 -22.03 7.08
N LYS A 173 18.19 -21.70 6.54
CA LYS A 173 19.45 -21.77 7.27
C LYS A 173 19.71 -20.42 7.97
N GLY A 174 19.94 -20.46 9.28
CA GLY A 174 20.32 -19.29 10.07
C GLY A 174 21.80 -18.91 9.91
N PRO A 175 22.22 -17.76 10.45
CA PRO A 175 23.64 -17.42 10.56
C PRO A 175 24.38 -18.40 11.48
N GLU A 176 25.67 -18.61 11.24
CA GLU A 176 26.52 -19.54 12.03
C GLU A 176 26.99 -18.92 13.35
N VAL A 177 27.29 -17.62 13.33
CA VAL A 177 27.73 -16.86 14.50
C VAL A 177 26.78 -15.70 14.73
N CYS A 178 26.31 -15.56 15.96
CA CYS A 178 25.55 -14.42 16.46
C CYS A 178 26.42 -13.73 17.52
N PHE A 179 26.76 -12.47 17.30
CA PHE A 179 27.45 -11.66 18.31
C PHE A 179 26.41 -10.84 19.05
N ASP A 180 26.14 -11.23 20.28
CA ASP A 180 25.24 -10.54 21.21
C ASP A 180 25.93 -10.32 22.55
N GLN A 181 25.42 -9.37 23.34
CA GLN A 181 25.77 -9.14 24.75
C GLN A 181 27.28 -9.11 25.01
N ALA A 182 27.94 -8.02 24.60
CA ALA A 182 29.35 -7.86 24.95
C ALA A 182 29.49 -7.53 26.45
N GLU A 183 30.42 -8.17 27.16
CA GLU A 183 30.63 -7.91 28.61
C GLU A 183 31.02 -6.45 28.92
N GLN A 184 31.56 -5.75 27.93
CA GLN A 184 31.92 -4.33 28.00
C GLN A 184 30.82 -3.40 27.45
N GLU A 185 29.66 -3.94 27.10
CA GLU A 185 28.50 -3.14 26.67
C GLU A 185 27.85 -2.48 27.88
N ASP A 186 27.85 -1.15 27.90
CA ASP A 186 27.13 -0.38 28.90
C ASP A 186 25.64 -0.31 28.54
N SER A 187 24.84 -1.14 29.23
CA SER A 187 23.38 -1.21 29.08
C SER A 187 22.64 -0.23 30.00
N THR A 188 23.36 0.62 30.74
CA THR A 188 22.75 1.57 31.68
C THR A 188 22.29 2.87 31.02
N ASP A 189 22.80 3.19 29.82
CA ASP A 189 22.34 4.34 29.04
C ASP A 189 21.02 4.01 28.31
N CYS A 190 19.92 4.14 29.05
CA CYS A 190 18.58 3.93 28.53
C CYS A 190 18.01 5.19 27.86
N GLY A 191 18.69 5.70 26.82
CA GLY A 191 18.15 6.72 25.92
C GLY A 191 17.43 7.87 26.64
N GLY A 192 18.05 8.43 27.67
CA GLY A 192 17.53 9.61 28.35
C GLY A 192 17.65 10.80 27.42
N VAL A 193 16.58 11.59 27.28
CA VAL A 193 16.66 12.91 26.62
C VAL A 193 17.84 13.65 27.24
N SER A 194 18.88 13.91 26.45
CA SER A 194 19.97 14.81 26.81
C SER A 194 19.39 16.22 26.88
N GLY A 195 18.66 16.51 27.96
CA GLY A 195 18.29 17.86 28.31
C GLY A 195 19.57 18.58 28.65
N LEU A 196 19.97 19.53 27.80
CA LEU A 196 21.00 20.50 28.13
C LEU A 196 20.49 21.29 29.34
N ASN A 197 20.72 20.79 30.56
CA ASN A 197 20.53 21.58 31.76
C ASN A 197 21.69 22.57 31.80
N PRO A 198 21.46 23.87 31.53
CA PRO A 198 22.53 24.84 31.63
C PRO A 198 23.05 24.81 33.07
N SER A 199 24.36 24.89 33.24
CA SER A 199 24.93 24.92 34.59
C SER A 199 24.35 26.12 35.34
N LEU A 200 23.88 25.88 36.57
CA LEU A 200 23.29 26.92 37.44
C LEU A 200 24.20 28.17 37.52
N TRP A 201 25.51 27.94 37.54
CA TRP A 201 26.53 28.99 37.54
C TRP A 201 26.56 29.81 36.23
N SER A 202 26.41 29.16 35.07
CA SER A 202 26.29 29.89 33.79
C SER A 202 25.03 30.73 33.75
N MET A 203 23.90 30.20 34.24
CA MET A 203 22.64 30.95 34.30
C MET A 203 22.76 32.17 35.22
N ILE A 204 23.33 31.99 36.41
CA ILE A 204 23.58 33.08 37.36
C ILE A 204 24.51 34.14 36.76
N GLY A 205 25.59 33.73 36.10
CA GLY A 205 26.53 34.64 35.45
C GLY A 205 25.89 35.49 34.35
N ILE A 206 25.07 34.85 33.50
CA ILE A 206 24.30 35.54 32.45
C ILE A 206 23.28 36.49 33.08
N GLN A 207 22.58 36.08 34.14
CA GLN A 207 21.63 36.94 34.87
C GLN A 207 22.30 38.19 35.43
N PHE A 208 23.48 38.05 36.05
CA PHE A 208 24.25 39.19 36.58
C PHE A 208 24.74 40.12 35.49
N PHE A 209 25.21 39.56 34.36
CA PHE A 209 25.63 40.34 33.21
C PHE A 209 24.47 41.15 32.59
N LEU A 210 23.30 40.52 32.44
CA LEU A 210 22.08 41.20 31.97
C LEU A 210 21.59 42.27 32.94
N LEU A 211 21.64 42.01 34.25
CA LEU A 211 21.31 42.99 35.29
C LEU A 211 22.26 44.19 35.26
N TRP A 212 23.56 43.96 35.02
CA TRP A 212 24.55 45.03 34.90
C TRP A 212 24.29 45.90 33.66
N LEU A 213 23.98 45.30 32.51
CA LEU A 213 23.64 46.04 31.28
C LEU A 213 22.35 46.86 31.43
N LEU A 214 21.32 46.31 32.09
CA LEU A 214 20.05 47.00 32.35
C LEU A 214 20.19 48.11 33.40
N SER A 215 21.06 47.93 34.40
CA SER A 215 21.32 48.94 35.44
C SER A 215 22.25 50.06 34.95
N GLY A 216 23.18 49.76 34.03
CA GLY A 216 24.10 50.71 33.42
C GLY A 216 23.46 51.66 32.40
N SER A 217 22.23 51.38 31.94
CA SER A 217 21.52 52.20 30.95
C SER A 217 20.70 53.35 31.57
N ARG A 218 20.89 53.67 32.86
CA ARG A 218 20.21 54.80 33.54
C ARG A 218 21.14 55.85 34.12
N HIS A 219 22.27 56.14 33.46
CA HIS A 219 22.98 57.41 33.65
C HIS A 219 23.19 58.12 32.29
N CYS A 220 22.09 58.64 31.76
CA CYS A 220 22.09 59.88 30.98
C CYS A 220 20.98 60.76 31.56
N GLN A 221 21.35 61.70 32.42
CA GLN A 221 20.57 62.89 32.71
C GLN A 221 21.40 64.12 32.30
N LEU A 222 20.66 65.08 31.72
CA LEU A 222 21.02 66.42 31.25
C LEU A 222 21.51 66.52 29.80
#